data_AF-A0A2E4WXN7-F1
#
_entry.id   AF-A0A2E4WXN7-F1
#
_cell.length_a   1.000
_cell.length_b   1.000
_cell.length_c   1.000
_cell.angle_alpha   90.00
_cell.angle_beta   90.00
_cell.angle_gamma   90.00
#
_symmetry.space_group_name_H-M   'P 1'
#
loop_
_entity.id
_entity.type
_entity.pdbx_description
1 polymer ?
#
loop_
_entity_poly.entity_id
_entity_poly.type
_entity_poly.pdbx_seq_one_letter_code
_entity_poly.pdbx_strand_id
1 'polypeptide(L)'
;MFVDHVEHSIGGMGGHAFRRATHISMVSVPYLYYVHGEEISSLFNLEPREFVSTICILILLVEAIRLRTGIVIVGQRAYESNQISALAWGSIAVALALLIAPDNGREGIDAGIYGFPLIAAMTLVDPLMGEIKRVKKDLRLAILTGLFASYSIWFACHFWIGTEIIVALILAPLTVAGEVPSNKLIDDNATMILFPLTGLVLLLPFL
;
A
#
# COMPACT_ATOMS: atom_id res chain seq x y z
N MET A 1 -1.82 -9.69 -20.39
CA MET A 1 -1.90 -11.16 -20.22
C MET A 1 -2.48 -11.41 -18.84
N PHE A 2 -3.69 -11.96 -18.72
CA PHE A 2 -4.30 -12.22 -17.41
C PHE A 2 -3.62 -13.45 -16.80
N VAL A 3 -2.86 -13.25 -15.73
CA VAL A 3 -2.15 -14.34 -15.03
C VAL A 3 -3.01 -14.78 -13.85
N ASP A 4 -3.30 -16.08 -13.75
CA ASP A 4 -3.92 -16.63 -12.56
C ASP A 4 -2.85 -16.81 -11.48
N HIS A 5 -2.85 -15.92 -10.49
CA HIS A 5 -1.89 -15.98 -9.40
C HIS A 5 -2.13 -17.15 -8.45
N VAL A 6 -3.30 -17.80 -8.48
CA VAL A 6 -3.62 -18.92 -7.58
C VAL A 6 -2.76 -20.14 -7.90
N GLU A 7 -2.60 -20.48 -9.18
CA GLU A 7 -1.82 -21.64 -9.62
C GLU A 7 -0.31 -21.50 -9.32
N HIS A 8 0.17 -20.25 -9.18
CA HIS A 8 1.57 -19.95 -8.92
C HIS A 8 1.87 -19.51 -7.47
N SER A 9 0.85 -19.41 -6.62
CA SER A 9 1.02 -19.08 -5.20
C SER A 9 1.26 -20.33 -4.38
N ILE A 10 2.26 -20.29 -3.49
CA ILE A 10 2.49 -21.37 -2.54
C ILE A 10 1.30 -21.45 -1.59
N GLY A 11 0.64 -22.62 -1.55
CA GLY A 11 -0.60 -22.86 -0.82
C GLY A 11 -1.89 -22.70 -1.62
N GLY A 12 -1.81 -22.50 -2.94
CA GLY A 12 -2.97 -22.47 -3.84
C GLY A 12 -4.03 -21.43 -3.44
N MET A 13 -5.31 -21.82 -3.44
CA MET A 13 -6.40 -20.93 -3.03
C MET A 13 -6.27 -20.44 -1.57
N GLY A 14 -5.77 -21.28 -0.67
CA GLY A 14 -5.56 -20.90 0.74
C GLY A 14 -4.45 -19.85 0.89
N GLY A 15 -3.34 -20.03 0.17
CA GLY A 15 -2.26 -19.05 0.11
C GLY A 15 -2.70 -17.71 -0.50
N HIS A 16 -3.48 -17.76 -1.58
CA HIS A 16 -4.08 -16.56 -2.19
C HIS A 16 -5.00 -15.82 -1.21
N ALA A 17 -5.89 -16.53 -0.52
CA ALA A 17 -6.79 -15.94 0.47
C ALA A 17 -6.02 -15.33 1.64
N PHE A 18 -5.00 -16.03 2.15
CA PHE A 18 -4.12 -15.52 3.20
C PHE A 18 -3.45 -14.22 2.78
N ARG A 19 -2.84 -14.18 1.58
CA ARG A 19 -2.23 -12.96 1.04
C ARG A 19 -3.23 -11.80 0.95
N ARG A 20 -4.46 -12.05 0.50
CA ARG A 20 -5.49 -11.01 0.40
C ARG A 20 -5.93 -10.51 1.78
N ALA A 21 -6.07 -11.42 2.75
CA ALA A 21 -6.36 -11.05 4.13
C ALA A 21 -5.24 -10.20 4.74
N THR A 22 -3.97 -10.59 4.57
CA THR A 22 -2.83 -9.79 5.03
C THR A 22 -2.80 -8.43 4.34
N HIS A 23 -3.10 -8.37 3.04
CA HIS A 23 -3.13 -7.12 2.28
C HIS A 23 -4.19 -6.15 2.79
N ILE A 24 -5.42 -6.62 2.97
CA ILE A 24 -6.53 -5.80 3.48
C ILE A 24 -6.26 -5.37 4.92
N SER A 25 -5.65 -6.23 5.75
CA SER A 25 -5.34 -5.89 7.14
C SER A 25 -4.39 -4.70 7.29
N MET A 26 -3.59 -4.40 6.26
CA MET A 26 -2.70 -3.24 6.25
C MET A 26 -3.44 -1.89 6.30
N VAL A 27 -4.75 -1.85 6.06
CA VAL A 27 -5.57 -0.63 6.28
C VAL A 27 -5.52 -0.15 7.74
N SER A 28 -5.21 -1.05 8.69
CA SER A 28 -5.02 -0.72 10.10
C SER A 28 -3.71 0.02 10.39
N VAL A 29 -2.70 -0.10 9.52
CA VAL A 29 -1.37 0.50 9.72
C VAL A 29 -1.43 2.02 9.92
N PRO A 30 -2.09 2.82 9.06
CA PRO A 30 -2.17 4.26 9.30
C PRO A 30 -2.89 4.59 10.61
N TYR A 31 -3.94 3.84 10.97
CA TYR A 31 -4.62 4.02 12.26
C TYR A 31 -3.66 3.76 13.43
N LEU A 32 -2.93 2.64 13.41
CA LEU A 32 -1.95 2.30 14.44
C LEU A 32 -0.84 3.35 14.53
N TYR A 33 -0.37 3.85 13.39
CA TYR A 33 0.69 4.87 13.36
C TYR A 33 0.21 6.22 13.89
N TYR A 34 -0.90 6.76 13.38
CA TYR A 34 -1.34 8.12 13.72
C TYR A 34 -2.04 8.21 15.09
N VAL A 35 -2.67 7.13 15.56
CA VAL A 35 -3.42 7.13 16.84
C VAL A 35 -2.60 6.50 17.97
N HIS A 36 -1.86 5.43 17.69
CA HIS A 36 -1.14 4.65 18.71
C HIS A 36 0.39 4.67 18.50
N GLY A 37 0.90 5.46 17.55
CA GLY A 37 2.31 5.44 17.16
C GLY A 37 3.23 5.71 18.34
N GLU A 38 2.92 6.74 19.13
CA GLU A 38 3.68 7.12 20.32
C GLU A 38 3.71 6.01 21.38
N GLU A 39 2.56 5.39 21.67
CA GLU A 39 2.48 4.28 22.64
C GLU A 39 3.33 3.10 22.16
N ILE A 40 3.19 2.70 20.89
CA ILE A 40 3.91 1.57 20.30
C ILE A 40 5.41 1.83 20.24
N SER A 41 5.84 3.01 19.79
CA SER A 41 7.26 3.34 19.62
C SER A 41 7.97 3.53 20.96
N SER A 42 7.26 4.04 21.98
CA SER A 42 7.80 4.23 23.32
C SER A 42 8.23 2.92 24.00
N LEU A 43 7.62 1.78 23.65
CA LEU A 43 8.05 0.45 24.12
C LEU A 43 9.50 0.12 23.74
N PHE A 44 10.03 0.78 22.70
CA PHE A 44 11.39 0.62 22.20
C PHE A 44 12.27 1.84 22.48
N ASN A 45 11.76 2.84 23.20
CA ASN A 45 12.39 4.16 23.38
C ASN A 45 12.72 4.87 22.05
N LEU A 46 11.78 4.81 21.10
CA LEU A 46 11.89 5.44 19.79
C LEU A 46 10.73 6.41 19.55
N GLU A 47 10.94 7.41 18.70
CA GLU A 47 9.85 8.20 18.12
C GLU A 47 9.11 7.39 17.03
N PRO A 48 7.84 7.70 16.70
CA PRO A 48 7.08 6.94 15.70
C PRO A 48 7.78 6.84 14.34
N ARG A 49 8.41 7.92 13.89
CA ARG A 49 9.16 7.96 12.62
C ARG A 49 10.42 7.08 12.65
N GLU A 50 11.13 7.07 13.77
CA GLU A 50 12.30 6.21 13.98
C GLU A 50 11.88 4.74 14.04
N PHE A 51 10.76 4.46 14.70
CA PHE A 51 10.19 3.11 14.77
C PHE A 51 9.81 2.59 13.38
N VAL A 52 9.07 3.37 12.57
CA VAL A 52 8.72 3.01 11.19
C VAL A 52 9.99 2.76 10.35
N SER A 53 10.99 3.63 10.47
CA SER A 53 12.26 3.47 9.75
C SER A 53 12.99 2.18 10.15
N THR A 54 13.02 1.88 11.45
CA THR A 54 13.63 0.66 12.00
C THR A 54 12.93 -0.59 11.49
N ILE A 55 11.59 -0.62 11.52
CA ILE A 55 10.79 -1.74 11.00
C ILE A 55 11.02 -1.92 9.49
N CYS A 56 11.05 -0.84 8.71
CA CYS A 56 11.31 -0.90 7.28
C CYS A 56 12.70 -1.50 7.00
N ILE A 57 13.74 -1.03 7.69
CA ILE A 57 15.10 -1.57 7.57
C ILE A 57 15.14 -3.05 7.96
N LEU A 58 14.47 -3.44 9.04
CA LEU A 58 14.39 -4.84 9.46
C LEU A 58 13.74 -5.73 8.40
N ILE A 59 12.63 -5.28 7.79
CA ILE A 59 11.96 -5.99 6.70
C ILE A 59 12.91 -6.15 5.50
N LEU A 60 13.66 -5.10 5.14
CA LEU A 60 14.65 -5.16 4.06
C LEU A 60 15.80 -6.13 4.36
N LEU A 61 16.25 -6.22 5.62
CA LEU A 61 17.26 -7.18 6.02
C LEU A 61 16.75 -8.62 5.93
N VAL A 62 15.53 -8.87 6.42
CA VAL A 62 14.87 -10.18 6.28
C VAL A 62 14.67 -10.54 4.81
N GLU A 63 14.27 -9.57 3.98
CA GLU A 63 14.12 -9.71 2.54
C GLU A 63 15.44 -10.12 1.87
N ALA A 64 16.54 -9.46 2.23
CA ALA A 64 17.86 -9.78 1.71
C ALA A 64 18.29 -11.22 2.08
N ILE A 65 18.00 -11.67 3.31
CA ILE A 65 18.24 -13.06 3.72
C ILE A 65 17.36 -14.03 2.92
N ARG A 66 16.07 -13.70 2.75
CA ARG A 66 15.15 -14.53 1.97
C ARG A 66 15.62 -14.70 0.52
N LEU A 67 16.05 -13.61 -0.12
CA LEU A 67 16.60 -13.65 -1.49
C LEU A 67 17.88 -14.47 -1.61
N ARG A 68 18.76 -14.41 -0.60
CA ARG A 68 19.97 -15.24 -0.58
C ARG A 68 19.68 -16.72 -0.40
N THR A 69 18.62 -17.05 0.32
CA THR A 69 18.23 -18.43 0.63
C THR A 69 17.23 -19.02 -0.38
N GLY A 70 16.59 -18.17 -1.20
CA GLY A 70 15.57 -18.58 -2.16
C GLY A 70 14.26 -19.06 -1.52
N ILE A 71 14.05 -18.77 -0.23
CA ILE A 71 12.85 -19.21 0.50
C ILE A 71 11.61 -18.50 -0.04
N VAL A 72 10.52 -19.25 -0.20
CA VAL A 72 9.19 -18.70 -0.53
C VAL A 72 8.20 -19.18 0.52
N ILE A 73 7.49 -18.25 1.15
CA ILE A 73 6.50 -18.56 2.19
C ILE A 73 5.08 -18.68 1.63
N VAL A 74 4.16 -19.23 2.41
CA VAL A 74 2.75 -19.37 2.01
C VAL A 74 2.17 -17.99 1.65
N GLY A 75 1.48 -17.92 0.51
CA GLY A 75 0.92 -16.67 -0.04
C GLY A 75 1.86 -15.91 -0.98
N GLN A 76 3.16 -16.23 -1.01
CA GLN A 76 4.09 -15.71 -2.02
C GLN A 76 4.01 -16.52 -3.33
N ARG A 77 4.40 -15.87 -4.42
CA ARG A 77 4.45 -16.46 -5.76
C ARG A 77 5.82 -17.12 -5.98
N ALA A 78 5.86 -18.22 -6.73
CA ALA A 78 7.10 -19.00 -6.92
C ALA A 78 8.31 -18.17 -7.45
N TYR A 79 8.05 -17.16 -8.28
CA TYR A 79 9.12 -16.30 -8.82
C TYR A 79 9.72 -15.34 -7.79
N GLU A 80 9.05 -15.09 -6.65
CA GLU A 80 9.55 -14.23 -5.57
C GLU A 80 10.74 -14.86 -4.82
N SER A 81 11.13 -16.10 -5.14
CA SER A 81 12.38 -16.69 -4.68
C SER A 81 13.62 -15.91 -5.16
N ASN A 82 13.53 -15.23 -6.30
CA ASN A 82 14.66 -14.59 -6.97
C ASN A 82 14.51 -13.06 -7.14
N GLN A 83 13.42 -12.47 -6.65
CA GLN A 83 13.16 -11.02 -6.74
C GLN A 83 12.49 -10.51 -5.48
N ILE A 84 12.58 -9.20 -5.22
CA ILE A 84 11.93 -8.56 -4.07
C ILE A 84 10.43 -8.90 -4.10
N SER A 85 9.89 -9.30 -2.95
CA SER A 85 8.50 -9.70 -2.80
C SER A 85 7.56 -8.51 -2.80
N ALA A 86 6.31 -8.78 -3.14
CA ALA A 86 5.21 -7.82 -3.02
C ALA A 86 5.07 -7.26 -1.59
N LEU A 87 5.34 -8.08 -0.57
CA LEU A 87 5.30 -7.64 0.82
C LEU A 87 6.41 -6.63 1.13
N ALA A 88 7.65 -6.89 0.70
CA ALA A 88 8.75 -5.96 0.93
C ALA A 88 8.55 -4.66 0.16
N TRP A 89 8.12 -4.73 -1.10
CA TRP A 89 7.78 -3.54 -1.89
C TRP A 89 6.66 -2.72 -1.26
N GLY A 90 5.56 -3.35 -0.86
CA GLY A 90 4.46 -2.69 -0.14
C GLY A 90 4.93 -2.07 1.17
N SER A 91 5.76 -2.77 1.95
CA SER A 91 6.30 -2.27 3.23
C SER A 91 7.16 -1.02 3.05
N ILE A 92 8.02 -0.99 2.03
CA ILE A 92 8.83 0.19 1.69
C ILE A 92 7.91 1.36 1.35
N ALA A 93 6.92 1.14 0.49
CA ALA A 93 6.04 2.20 0.03
C ALA A 93 5.16 2.76 1.15
N VAL A 94 4.60 1.90 2.00
CA VAL A 94 3.85 2.29 3.21
C VAL A 94 4.74 3.09 4.16
N ALA A 95 5.96 2.61 4.45
CA ALA A 95 6.89 3.33 5.31
C ALA A 95 7.23 4.71 4.74
N LEU A 96 7.51 4.82 3.43
CA LEU A 96 7.76 6.10 2.78
C LEU A 96 6.55 7.02 2.82
N ALA A 97 5.33 6.51 2.66
CA ALA A 97 4.12 7.33 2.80
C ALA A 97 4.00 7.90 4.21
N LEU A 98 4.21 7.10 5.26
CA LEU A 98 4.17 7.57 6.66
C LEU A 98 5.29 8.55 7.00
N LEU A 99 6.47 8.38 6.40
CA LEU A 99 7.64 9.22 6.67
C LEU A 99 7.66 10.53 5.87
N ILE A 100 7.04 10.57 4.70
CA ILE A 100 7.09 11.72 3.77
C ILE A 100 5.82 12.56 3.82
N ALA A 101 4.64 11.93 3.96
CA ALA A 101 3.39 12.66 4.00
C ALA A 101 3.36 13.60 5.21
N PRO A 102 3.11 14.91 5.02
CA PRO A 102 3.05 15.85 6.12
C PRO A 102 1.78 15.65 6.95
N ASP A 103 1.90 15.94 8.24
CA ASP A 103 0.80 15.96 9.22
C ASP A 103 0.06 17.30 9.27
N ASN A 104 0.62 18.35 8.63
CA ASN A 104 0.15 19.73 8.67
C ASN A 104 -0.09 20.25 10.10
N GLY A 105 0.69 19.78 11.08
CA GLY A 105 0.54 20.16 12.49
C GLY A 105 -0.74 19.65 13.15
N ARG A 106 -1.40 18.65 12.56
CA ARG A 106 -2.56 17.98 13.13
C ARG A 106 -2.12 16.82 14.04
N GLU A 107 -3.03 16.34 14.87
CA GLU A 107 -2.77 15.27 15.84
C GLU A 107 -3.77 14.12 15.67
N GLY A 108 -3.42 12.95 16.22
CA GLY A 108 -4.24 11.76 16.14
C GLY A 108 -4.53 11.35 14.69
N ILE A 109 -5.73 10.83 14.44
CA ILE A 109 -6.11 10.38 13.09
C ILE A 109 -6.07 11.49 12.04
N ASP A 110 -6.27 12.74 12.45
CA ASP A 110 -6.28 13.92 11.57
C ASP A 110 -4.89 14.26 11.01
N ALA A 111 -3.82 13.84 11.69
CA ALA A 111 -2.44 13.87 11.18
C ALA A 111 -2.27 12.96 9.95
N GLY A 112 -3.17 11.99 9.77
CA GLY A 112 -3.22 11.08 8.63
C GLY A 112 -3.84 11.67 7.36
N ILE A 113 -3.99 13.00 7.27
CA ILE A 113 -4.64 13.72 6.18
C ILE A 113 -4.26 13.22 4.78
N TYR A 114 -3.00 12.84 4.55
CA TYR A 114 -2.54 12.27 3.28
C TYR A 114 -2.06 10.82 3.38
N GLY A 115 -1.36 10.45 4.46
CA GLY A 115 -0.83 9.09 4.61
C GLY A 115 -1.93 8.04 4.72
N PHE A 116 -3.04 8.37 5.40
CA PHE A 116 -4.17 7.47 5.53
C PHE A 116 -4.82 7.12 4.18
N PRO A 117 -5.28 8.09 3.35
CA PRO A 117 -5.89 7.75 2.06
C PRO A 117 -4.92 7.05 1.10
N LEU A 118 -3.61 7.40 1.11
CA LEU A 118 -2.60 6.70 0.31
C LEU A 118 -2.57 5.19 0.61
N ILE A 119 -2.47 4.85 1.90
CA ILE A 119 -2.36 3.45 2.32
C ILE A 119 -3.71 2.74 2.21
N ALA A 120 -4.81 3.37 2.62
CA ALA A 120 -6.15 2.80 2.53
C ALA A 120 -6.56 2.52 1.07
N ALA A 121 -6.26 3.44 0.16
CA ALA A 121 -6.58 3.24 -1.26
C ALA A 121 -5.78 2.09 -1.85
N MET A 122 -4.47 2.00 -1.62
CA MET A 122 -3.69 0.84 -2.07
C MET A 122 -4.25 -0.48 -1.50
N THR A 123 -4.42 -0.54 -0.18
CA THR A 123 -4.77 -1.79 0.53
C THR A 123 -6.12 -2.36 0.18
N LEU A 124 -7.08 -1.51 -0.21
CA LEU A 124 -8.44 -1.90 -0.57
C LEU A 124 -8.67 -1.97 -2.08
N VAL A 125 -8.06 -1.06 -2.85
CA VAL A 125 -8.28 -0.99 -4.31
C VAL A 125 -7.47 -2.06 -5.06
N ASP A 126 -6.24 -2.41 -4.65
CA ASP A 126 -5.50 -3.51 -5.28
C ASP A 126 -6.29 -4.83 -5.23
N PRO A 127 -6.74 -5.34 -4.06
CA PRO A 127 -7.48 -6.59 -4.01
C PRO A 127 -8.72 -6.57 -4.89
N LEU A 128 -9.46 -5.46 -4.90
CA LEU A 128 -10.65 -5.30 -5.74
C LEU A 128 -10.29 -5.43 -7.23
N MET A 129 -9.31 -4.65 -7.69
CA MET A 129 -8.88 -4.65 -9.08
C MET A 129 -8.29 -6.01 -9.47
N GLY A 130 -7.46 -6.60 -8.61
CA GLY A 130 -6.87 -7.91 -8.77
C GLY A 130 -7.91 -9.02 -8.91
N GLU A 131 -8.96 -9.03 -8.07
CA GLU A 131 -10.03 -10.03 -8.17
C GLU A 131 -10.90 -9.84 -9.42
N ILE A 132 -11.17 -8.61 -9.85
CA ILE A 132 -11.91 -8.36 -11.09
C ILE A 132 -11.09 -8.80 -12.31
N LYS A 133 -9.79 -8.46 -12.34
CA LYS A 133 -8.85 -8.93 -13.37
C LYS A 133 -8.80 -10.46 -13.42
N ARG A 134 -8.86 -11.14 -12.26
CA ARG A 134 -8.81 -12.61 -12.17
C ARG A 134 -10.13 -13.28 -12.59
N VAL A 135 -11.24 -12.88 -11.98
CA VAL A 135 -12.55 -13.56 -12.12
C VAL A 135 -13.27 -13.15 -13.40
N LYS A 136 -13.28 -11.84 -13.72
CA LYS A 136 -14.00 -11.30 -14.87
C LYS A 136 -13.14 -11.20 -16.12
N LYS A 137 -11.81 -11.23 -15.97
CA LYS A 137 -10.84 -11.07 -17.07
C LYS A 137 -11.10 -9.78 -17.88
N ASP A 138 -11.52 -8.72 -17.19
CA ASP A 138 -11.88 -7.44 -17.80
C ASP A 138 -11.10 -6.31 -17.14
N LEU A 139 -10.13 -5.77 -17.88
CA LEU A 139 -9.30 -4.64 -17.44
C LEU A 139 -10.09 -3.33 -17.35
N ARG A 140 -11.05 -3.10 -18.25
CA ARG A 140 -11.84 -1.86 -18.23
C ARG A 140 -12.75 -1.83 -17.02
N LEU A 141 -13.37 -2.96 -16.71
CA LEU A 141 -14.18 -3.10 -15.49
C LEU A 141 -13.33 -2.93 -14.24
N ALA A 142 -12.12 -3.51 -14.20
CA ALA A 142 -11.19 -3.34 -13.08
C ALA A 142 -10.79 -1.86 -12.89
N ILE A 143 -10.49 -1.14 -13.96
CA ILE A 143 -10.16 0.29 -13.90
C ILE A 143 -11.36 1.11 -13.41
N LEU A 144 -12.57 0.86 -13.95
CA LEU A 144 -13.75 1.63 -13.58
C LEU A 144 -14.13 1.44 -12.11
N THR A 145 -14.14 0.19 -11.65
CA THR A 145 -14.43 -0.17 -10.25
C THR A 145 -13.32 0.30 -9.31
N GLY A 146 -12.06 0.20 -9.73
CA GLY A 146 -10.92 0.71 -9.00
C GLY A 146 -10.96 2.23 -8.83
N LEU A 147 -11.31 2.97 -9.89
CA LEU A 147 -11.52 4.43 -9.82
C LEU A 147 -12.65 4.78 -8.86
N PHE A 148 -13.79 4.10 -8.97
CA PHE A 148 -14.92 4.33 -8.08
C PHE A 148 -14.54 4.09 -6.61
N ALA A 149 -13.88 2.98 -6.31
CA ALA A 149 -13.42 2.65 -4.96
C ALA A 149 -12.37 3.65 -4.46
N SER A 150 -11.39 4.00 -5.29
CA SER A 150 -10.35 4.99 -4.97
C SER A 150 -10.98 6.34 -4.65
N TYR A 151 -11.83 6.89 -5.52
CA TYR A 151 -12.54 8.15 -5.24
C TYR A 151 -13.37 8.09 -3.96
N SER A 152 -14.03 6.95 -3.70
CA SER A 152 -14.81 6.78 -2.47
C SER A 152 -13.93 6.91 -1.22
N ILE A 153 -12.73 6.31 -1.23
CA ILE A 153 -11.77 6.39 -0.12
C ILE A 153 -11.19 7.80 0.03
N TRP A 154 -10.79 8.42 -1.08
CA TRP A 154 -10.19 9.76 -1.06
C TRP A 154 -11.21 10.83 -0.63
N PHE A 155 -12.45 10.78 -1.14
CA PHE A 155 -13.50 11.70 -0.70
C PHE A 155 -14.00 11.42 0.71
N ALA A 156 -14.04 10.15 1.13
CA ALA A 156 -14.23 9.79 2.53
C ALA A 156 -13.22 10.52 3.44
N CYS A 157 -11.94 10.47 3.10
CA CYS A 157 -10.89 11.14 3.86
C CYS A 157 -11.01 12.68 3.78
N HIS A 158 -11.48 13.24 2.66
CA HIS A 158 -11.83 14.67 2.57
C HIS A 158 -12.88 15.06 3.62
N PHE A 159 -13.97 14.30 3.74
CA PHE A 159 -15.05 14.63 4.66
C PHE A 159 -14.73 14.35 6.13
N TRP A 160 -13.95 13.30 6.43
CA TRP A 160 -13.70 12.87 7.81
C TRP A 160 -12.36 13.32 8.40
N ILE A 161 -11.30 13.35 7.59
CA ILE A 161 -9.93 13.66 8.02
C ILE A 161 -9.48 15.02 7.45
N GLY A 162 -10.30 15.64 6.60
CA GLY A 162 -10.06 16.97 6.06
C GLY A 162 -8.97 17.02 4.98
N THR A 163 -8.75 15.92 4.24
CA THR A 163 -7.90 15.90 3.02
C THR A 163 -8.41 16.92 2.02
N GLU A 164 -7.54 17.71 1.39
CA GLU A 164 -7.97 18.73 0.44
C GLU A 164 -8.63 18.09 -0.79
N ILE A 165 -9.73 18.70 -1.26
CA ILE A 165 -10.52 18.13 -2.36
C ILE A 165 -9.71 18.00 -3.65
N ILE A 166 -8.76 18.92 -3.90
CA ILE A 166 -7.88 18.86 -5.08
C ILE A 166 -6.94 17.66 -5.02
N VAL A 167 -6.45 17.32 -3.83
CA VAL A 167 -5.62 16.14 -3.60
C VAL A 167 -6.45 14.88 -3.81
N ALA A 168 -7.65 14.81 -3.24
CA ALA A 168 -8.56 13.69 -3.46
C ALA A 168 -8.91 13.48 -4.95
N LEU A 169 -9.13 14.57 -5.68
CA LEU A 169 -9.47 14.53 -7.10
C LEU A 169 -8.31 14.01 -7.97
N ILE A 170 -7.08 14.44 -7.69
CA ILE A 170 -5.90 14.12 -8.51
C ILE A 170 -5.27 12.78 -8.11
N LEU A 171 -5.18 12.47 -6.81
CA LEU A 171 -4.44 11.30 -6.34
C LEU A 171 -5.26 9.99 -6.44
N ALA A 172 -6.59 10.06 -6.41
CA ALA A 172 -7.44 8.90 -6.64
C ALA A 172 -7.17 8.19 -7.98
N PRO A 173 -7.14 8.89 -9.14
CA PRO A 173 -6.79 8.25 -10.41
C PRO A 173 -5.31 7.86 -10.51
N LEU A 174 -4.38 8.59 -9.87
CA LEU A 174 -2.97 8.18 -9.82
C LEU A 174 -2.76 6.86 -9.08
N THR A 175 -3.53 6.63 -8.01
CA THR A 175 -3.52 5.35 -7.29
C THR A 175 -3.87 4.19 -8.23
N VAL A 176 -4.97 4.32 -8.99
CA VAL A 176 -5.38 3.31 -9.98
C VAL A 176 -4.38 3.20 -11.12
N ALA A 177 -3.79 4.31 -11.55
CA ALA A 177 -2.75 4.30 -12.58
C ALA A 177 -1.49 3.55 -12.13
N GLY A 178 -1.22 3.43 -10.83
CA GLY A 178 -0.15 2.59 -10.29
C GLY A 178 -0.36 1.09 -10.51
N GLU A 179 -1.62 0.63 -10.59
CA GLU A 179 -2.02 -0.79 -10.70
C GLU A 179 -2.07 -1.31 -12.16
N VAL A 180 -2.21 -0.40 -13.13
CA VAL A 180 -2.42 -0.76 -14.55
C VAL A 180 -1.15 -1.29 -15.25
N PRO A 181 0.05 -0.69 -15.07
CA PRO A 181 1.25 -1.14 -15.74
C PRO A 181 1.77 -2.42 -15.10
N SER A 182 1.91 -3.49 -15.90
CA SER A 182 2.66 -4.67 -15.46
C SER A 182 4.16 -4.39 -15.58
N ASN A 183 4.77 -3.78 -14.56
CA ASN A 183 6.21 -3.63 -14.48
C ASN A 183 6.85 -4.89 -13.86
N LYS A 184 7.99 -5.34 -14.39
CA LYS A 184 8.76 -6.43 -13.79
C LYS A 184 9.75 -5.94 -12.73
N LEU A 185 9.99 -4.63 -12.65
CA LEU A 185 11.00 -4.03 -11.79
C LEU A 185 10.48 -3.67 -10.39
N ILE A 186 9.23 -3.21 -10.30
CA ILE A 186 8.60 -2.74 -9.07
C ILE A 186 7.21 -3.37 -9.01
N ASP A 187 6.85 -3.89 -7.84
CA ASP A 187 5.54 -4.47 -7.57
C ASP A 187 4.43 -3.40 -7.56
N ASP A 188 3.22 -3.82 -7.92
CA ASP A 188 2.05 -2.96 -8.03
C ASP A 188 1.63 -2.33 -6.70
N ASN A 189 1.80 -3.05 -5.58
CA ASN A 189 1.57 -2.49 -4.24
C ASN A 189 2.41 -1.23 -3.97
N ALA A 190 3.66 -1.23 -4.46
CA ALA A 190 4.53 -0.07 -4.30
C ALA A 190 4.14 1.06 -5.25
N THR A 191 3.85 0.79 -6.52
CA THR A 191 3.50 1.84 -7.48
C THR A 191 2.18 2.51 -7.14
N MET A 192 1.20 1.77 -6.60
CA MET A 192 -0.08 2.32 -6.13
C MET A 192 0.04 3.31 -4.96
N ILE A 193 1.15 3.29 -4.21
CA ILE A 193 1.43 4.31 -3.18
C ILE A 193 2.42 5.35 -3.70
N LEU A 194 3.55 4.93 -4.27
CA LEU A 194 4.65 5.82 -4.64
C LEU A 194 4.24 6.81 -5.74
N PHE A 195 3.37 6.41 -6.65
CA PHE A 195 2.91 7.30 -7.71
C PHE A 195 2.00 8.43 -7.20
N PRO A 196 0.91 8.16 -6.46
CA PRO A 196 0.15 9.25 -5.84
C PRO A 196 0.94 10.00 -4.76
N LEU A 197 1.86 9.36 -4.03
CA LEU A 197 2.76 10.06 -3.09
C LEU A 197 3.67 11.07 -3.82
N THR A 198 4.20 10.70 -4.99
CA THR A 198 4.97 11.65 -5.83
C THR A 198 4.08 12.81 -6.27
N GLY A 199 2.85 12.51 -6.69
CA GLY A 199 1.85 13.53 -7.02
C GLY A 199 1.57 14.47 -5.83
N LEU A 200 1.41 13.92 -4.62
CA LEU A 200 1.23 14.69 -3.40
C LEU A 200 2.41 15.64 -3.18
N VAL A 201 3.64 15.13 -3.17
CA VAL A 201 4.84 15.94 -2.91
C VAL A 201 4.97 17.10 -3.90
N LEU A 202 4.59 16.89 -5.16
CA LEU A 202 4.57 17.95 -6.17
C LEU A 202 3.45 18.98 -5.95
N LEU A 203 2.35 18.59 -5.31
CA LEU A 203 1.23 19.46 -4.97
C LEU A 203 1.44 20.24 -3.67
N LEU A 204 2.23 19.71 -2.72
CA LEU A 204 2.44 20.32 -1.39
C LEU A 204 2.75 21.82 -1.40
N PRO A 205 3.58 22.38 -2.32
CA PRO A 205 3.85 23.82 -2.34
C PRO A 205 2.62 24.70 -2.64
N PHE A 206 1.51 24.12 -3.08
CA PHE A 206 0.28 24.81 -3.47
C PHE A 206 -0.89 24.53 -2.53
N LEU A 207 -0.68 23.76 -1.45
CA LEU A 207 -1.69 23.37 -0.47
C LEU A 207 -1.60 24.22 0.80
#